data_AF-A0A958WBA1-F1
#
_entry.id   AF-A0A958WBA1-F1
#
_cell.length_a   1.000
_cell.length_b   1.000
_cell.length_c   1.000
_cell.angle_alpha   90.00
_cell.angle_beta   90.00
_cell.angle_gamma   90.00
#
_symmetry.space_group_name_H-M   'P 1'
#
loop_
_entity.id
_entity.type
_entity.pdbx_description
1 polymer ?
#
loop_
_entity_poly.entity_id
_entity_poly.type
_entity_poly.pdbx_seq_one_letter_code
_entity_poly.pdbx_strand_id
1 'polypeptide(L)'
;MKILQYILLGLILSFNTFAQYSQDYIVLNTGKKINYKKFKRTNEFLEVKVPNSKDTEYIDINDVLGYYSNENNIMYFKEKNFSKKKSGDLPYDFYRLITDGEIKVFEHEEYISTYSPNGTNVTRTLIHYYAKKNNDFLEVSKSINKQKNRTLHYKNLISLINDNSDLVLKISDLSFKYDNENVLDIIEEYNVNKYKPSTKSDSDSTKIVFYRDSFKSKDELRISLEDGRIINLPVNTIESLKMPNESLTKICFSTDDRELCKLIKPNKYFEKYYKVDLDKKGNLTVINESKMSAKQSITYIRNIQRGSK
;
A
#
# COMPACT_ATOMS: atom_id res chain seq x y z
N MET A 1 14.52 -49.81 -10.01
CA MET A 1 14.11 -48.92 -11.12
C MET A 1 12.85 -48.10 -10.83
N LYS A 2 11.78 -48.68 -10.28
CA LYS A 2 10.51 -47.95 -10.01
C LYS A 2 10.62 -46.77 -9.04
N ILE A 3 11.45 -46.88 -8.00
CA ILE A 3 11.65 -45.83 -6.97
C ILE A 3 12.24 -44.53 -7.58
N LEU A 4 13.17 -44.66 -8.52
CA LEU A 4 13.79 -43.50 -9.19
C LEU A 4 12.78 -42.74 -10.07
N GLN A 5 11.85 -43.46 -10.70
CA GLN A 5 10.77 -42.85 -11.47
C GLN A 5 9.79 -42.07 -10.58
N TYR A 6 9.44 -42.58 -9.40
CA TYR A 6 8.56 -41.86 -8.47
C TYR A 6 9.22 -40.61 -7.88
N ILE A 7 10.52 -40.65 -7.59
CA ILE A 7 11.29 -39.48 -7.13
C ILE A 7 11.36 -38.41 -8.23
N LEU A 8 11.61 -38.82 -9.48
CA LEU A 8 11.65 -37.92 -10.63
C LEU A 8 10.27 -37.30 -10.91
N LEU A 9 9.19 -38.09 -10.82
CA LEU A 9 7.82 -37.60 -10.98
C LEU A 9 7.45 -36.62 -9.85
N GLY A 10 7.85 -36.90 -8.61
CA GLY A 10 7.67 -36.01 -7.47
C GLY A 10 8.45 -34.69 -7.58
N LEU A 11 9.68 -34.73 -8.10
CA LEU A 11 10.47 -33.54 -8.43
C LEU A 11 9.82 -32.73 -9.56
N ILE A 12 9.39 -33.36 -10.66
CA ILE A 12 8.74 -32.68 -11.79
C ILE A 12 7.40 -32.05 -11.37
N LEU A 13 6.62 -32.73 -10.53
CA LEU A 13 5.34 -32.21 -10.01
C LEU A 13 5.57 -31.05 -9.03
N SER A 14 6.58 -31.13 -8.16
CA SER A 14 6.92 -30.02 -7.26
C SER A 14 7.41 -28.79 -8.04
N PHE A 15 8.30 -28.93 -9.03
CA PHE A 15 8.76 -27.79 -9.83
C PHE A 15 7.65 -27.12 -10.65
N ASN A 16 6.66 -27.86 -11.17
CA ASN A 16 5.53 -27.28 -11.89
C ASN A 16 4.55 -26.53 -10.96
N THR A 17 4.37 -26.98 -9.72
CA THR A 17 3.60 -26.22 -8.73
C THR A 17 4.29 -24.93 -8.30
N PHE A 18 5.63 -24.88 -8.31
CA PHE A 18 6.39 -23.66 -7.97
C PHE A 18 6.36 -22.58 -9.06
N ALA A 19 6.07 -22.91 -10.32
CA ALA A 19 5.97 -21.95 -11.41
C ALA A 19 4.66 -21.15 -11.43
N GLN A 20 3.62 -21.58 -10.69
CA GLN A 20 2.36 -20.83 -10.52
C GLN A 20 2.41 -19.80 -9.38
N TYR A 21 3.57 -19.62 -8.74
CA TYR A 21 3.71 -18.67 -7.64
C TYR A 21 3.81 -17.24 -8.18
N SER A 22 2.67 -16.56 -8.09
CA SER A 22 2.52 -15.11 -7.95
C SER A 22 3.17 -14.29 -9.06
N GLN A 23 2.41 -14.09 -10.12
CA GLN A 23 2.76 -13.25 -11.25
C GLN A 23 2.10 -11.87 -11.13
N ASP A 24 2.70 -10.85 -11.71
CA ASP A 24 2.07 -9.56 -11.90
C ASP A 24 0.82 -9.70 -12.79
N TYR A 25 -0.23 -8.92 -12.50
CA TYR A 25 -1.46 -8.97 -13.29
C TYR A 25 -2.11 -7.60 -13.43
N ILE A 26 -2.73 -7.37 -14.59
CA ILE A 26 -3.65 -6.25 -14.83
C ILE A 26 -5.01 -6.66 -14.29
N VAL A 27 -5.70 -5.72 -13.66
CA VAL A 27 -7.06 -5.89 -13.16
C VAL A 27 -7.99 -5.03 -13.99
N LEU A 28 -9.03 -5.65 -14.55
CA LEU A 28 -10.09 -4.93 -15.25
C LEU A 28 -11.16 -4.42 -14.28
N ASN A 29 -11.98 -3.46 -14.70
CA ASN A 29 -13.13 -2.97 -13.94
C ASN A 29 -14.13 -4.08 -13.59
N THR A 30 -14.18 -5.13 -14.40
CA THR A 30 -14.99 -6.35 -14.15
C THR A 30 -14.42 -7.25 -13.04
N GLY A 31 -13.19 -6.98 -12.58
CA GLY A 31 -12.45 -7.82 -11.64
C GLY A 31 -11.66 -8.96 -12.29
N LYS A 32 -11.76 -9.16 -13.61
CA LYS A 32 -10.93 -10.11 -14.35
C LYS A 32 -9.44 -9.75 -14.21
N LYS A 33 -8.61 -10.77 -13.97
CA LYS A 33 -7.14 -10.65 -13.90
C LYS A 33 -6.50 -11.14 -15.19
N ILE A 34 -5.53 -10.39 -15.70
CA ILE A 34 -4.73 -10.74 -16.87
C ILE A 34 -3.26 -10.72 -16.47
N ASN A 35 -2.63 -11.89 -16.38
CA ASN A 35 -1.23 -12.00 -16.00
C ASN A 35 -0.34 -11.37 -17.08
N TYR A 36 0.75 -10.72 -16.68
CA TYR A 36 1.68 -10.11 -17.62
C TYR A 36 3.14 -10.33 -17.22
N LYS A 37 4.04 -10.24 -18.20
CA LYS A 37 5.50 -10.13 -17.98
C LYS A 37 5.99 -8.68 -18.04
N LYS A 38 5.42 -7.91 -18.96
CA LYS A 38 5.60 -6.47 -19.09
C LYS A 38 4.38 -5.89 -19.78
N PHE A 39 4.11 -4.62 -19.54
CA PHE A 39 3.17 -3.88 -20.38
C PHE A 39 3.74 -2.52 -20.77
N LYS A 40 3.25 -1.99 -21.88
CA LYS A 40 3.51 -0.62 -22.32
C LYS A 40 2.18 0.14 -22.36
N ARG A 41 2.24 1.40 -21.98
CA ARG A 41 1.10 2.31 -21.92
C ARG A 41 1.00 3.10 -23.22
N THR A 42 -0.20 3.20 -23.79
CA THR A 42 -0.53 4.13 -24.89
C THR A 42 -1.69 5.02 -24.46
N ASN A 43 -2.22 5.87 -25.34
CA ASN A 43 -3.37 6.70 -25.01
C ASN A 43 -4.69 5.90 -24.93
N GLU A 44 -4.77 4.78 -25.65
CA GLU A 44 -6.01 4.06 -25.90
C GLU A 44 -5.98 2.65 -25.30
N PHE A 45 -4.81 2.03 -25.15
CA PHE A 45 -4.69 0.66 -24.69
C PHE A 45 -3.41 0.40 -23.90
N LEU A 46 -3.39 -0.74 -23.21
CA LEU A 46 -2.18 -1.38 -22.72
C LEU A 46 -1.74 -2.46 -23.71
N GLU A 47 -0.48 -2.39 -24.14
CA GLU A 47 0.17 -3.50 -24.86
C GLU A 47 0.74 -4.45 -23.82
N VAL A 48 0.18 -5.64 -23.69
CA VAL A 48 0.46 -6.58 -22.62
C VAL A 48 1.16 -7.81 -23.17
N LYS A 49 2.39 -8.05 -22.72
CA LYS A 49 3.09 -9.28 -23.07
C LYS A 49 2.69 -10.39 -22.11
N VAL A 50 1.97 -11.38 -22.65
CA VAL A 50 1.47 -12.52 -21.88
C VAL A 50 2.62 -13.45 -21.47
N PRO A 51 2.59 -14.02 -20.26
CA PRO A 51 3.59 -14.98 -19.81
C PRO A 51 3.63 -16.22 -20.70
N ASN A 52 4.83 -16.69 -21.03
CA ASN A 52 5.04 -17.90 -21.84
C ASN A 52 4.43 -17.88 -23.25
N SER A 53 3.90 -16.73 -23.69
CA SER A 53 3.49 -16.51 -25.07
C SER A 53 4.42 -15.49 -25.76
N LYS A 54 4.49 -15.60 -27.08
CA LYS A 54 5.06 -14.55 -27.94
C LYS A 54 4.06 -13.45 -28.24
N ASP A 55 2.79 -13.68 -27.94
CA ASP A 55 1.69 -12.79 -28.27
C ASP A 55 1.68 -11.54 -27.36
N THR A 56 1.22 -10.46 -27.97
CA THR A 56 0.89 -9.22 -27.28
C THR A 56 -0.62 -9.07 -27.30
N GLU A 57 -1.22 -8.95 -26.12
CA GLU A 57 -2.63 -8.59 -26.00
C GLU A 57 -2.77 -7.07 -25.93
N TYR A 58 -3.86 -6.56 -26.48
CA TYR A 58 -4.21 -5.14 -26.44
C TYR A 58 -5.46 -4.99 -25.59
N ILE A 59 -5.35 -4.30 -24.46
CA ILE A 59 -6.45 -4.09 -23.52
C ILE A 59 -6.86 -2.62 -23.58
N ASP A 60 -8.12 -2.34 -23.90
CA ASP A 60 -8.65 -0.97 -23.85
C ASP A 60 -8.41 -0.36 -22.47
N ILE A 61 -7.82 0.84 -22.45
CA ILE A 61 -7.48 1.48 -21.19
C ILE A 61 -8.70 1.79 -20.33
N ASN A 62 -9.86 2.01 -20.93
CA ASN A 62 -11.10 2.29 -20.21
C ASN A 62 -11.53 1.10 -19.35
N ASP A 63 -11.24 -0.12 -19.79
CA ASP A 63 -11.55 -1.37 -19.08
C ASP A 63 -10.61 -1.64 -17.91
N VAL A 64 -9.46 -0.97 -17.82
CA VAL A 64 -8.45 -1.22 -16.80
C VAL A 64 -8.79 -0.49 -15.50
N LEU A 65 -8.84 -1.22 -14.39
CA LEU A 65 -8.91 -0.65 -13.03
C LEU A 65 -7.50 -0.28 -12.53
N GLY A 66 -6.51 -1.10 -12.84
CA GLY A 66 -5.14 -0.94 -12.35
C GLY A 66 -4.28 -2.17 -12.62
N TYR A 67 -3.11 -2.24 -12.01
CA TYR A 67 -2.26 -3.44 -12.05
C TYR A 67 -1.67 -3.75 -10.67
N TYR A 68 -1.43 -5.03 -10.42
CA TYR A 68 -0.77 -5.52 -9.23
C TYR A 68 0.67 -5.91 -9.56
N SER A 69 1.61 -5.34 -8.81
CA SER A 69 3.01 -5.74 -8.78
C SER A 69 3.21 -6.75 -7.65
N ASN A 70 3.56 -7.97 -8.01
CA ASN A 70 3.76 -9.04 -7.06
C ASN A 70 5.02 -8.88 -6.22
N GLU A 71 6.11 -8.42 -6.84
CA GLU A 71 7.38 -8.15 -6.14
C GLU A 71 7.14 -7.24 -4.94
N ASN A 72 6.37 -6.18 -5.14
CA ASN A 72 6.09 -5.19 -4.11
C ASN A 72 4.85 -5.51 -3.28
N ASN A 73 3.99 -6.44 -3.72
CA ASN A 73 2.65 -6.67 -3.15
C ASN A 73 1.79 -5.39 -3.13
N ILE A 74 1.87 -4.62 -4.22
CA ILE A 74 1.22 -3.32 -4.35
C ILE A 74 0.27 -3.33 -5.54
N MET A 75 -0.93 -2.80 -5.31
CA MET A 75 -1.85 -2.43 -6.39
C MET A 75 -1.62 -0.97 -6.76
N TYR A 76 -1.43 -0.73 -8.06
CA TYR A 76 -1.45 0.60 -8.64
C TYR A 76 -2.77 0.79 -9.37
N PHE A 77 -3.48 1.87 -9.05
CA PHE A 77 -4.81 2.18 -9.57
C PHE A 77 -4.69 3.17 -10.73
N LYS A 78 -5.47 2.94 -11.78
CA LYS A 78 -5.59 3.88 -12.90
C LYS A 78 -6.33 5.12 -12.41
N GLU A 79 -5.69 6.27 -12.50
CA GLU A 79 -6.33 7.57 -12.28
C GLU A 79 -6.01 8.50 -13.46
N LYS A 80 -6.77 9.59 -13.58
CA LYS A 80 -6.47 10.63 -14.57
C LYS A 80 -5.04 11.14 -14.35
N ASN A 81 -4.30 11.42 -15.42
CA ASN A 81 -2.95 11.94 -15.29
C ASN A 81 -3.01 13.41 -14.88
N PHE A 82 -2.50 13.70 -13.68
CA PHE A 82 -2.45 15.06 -13.13
C PHE A 82 -1.05 15.67 -13.22
N SER A 83 -0.03 14.89 -13.57
CA SER A 83 1.31 15.42 -13.78
C SER A 83 1.46 16.14 -15.13
N LYS A 84 0.37 16.23 -15.93
CA LYS A 84 0.28 16.90 -17.24
C LYS A 84 0.92 18.27 -17.21
N LYS A 85 2.21 18.30 -17.55
CA LYS A 85 2.99 19.52 -17.67
C LYS A 85 3.35 19.78 -19.12
N LYS A 86 3.15 18.81 -20.02
CA LYS A 86 3.56 18.91 -21.43
C LYS A 86 2.56 18.27 -22.39
N SER A 87 2.57 18.78 -23.63
CA SER A 87 1.92 18.12 -24.77
C SER A 87 2.56 16.75 -24.99
N GLY A 88 1.75 15.69 -25.05
CA GLY A 88 2.20 14.29 -25.20
C GLY A 88 2.10 13.43 -23.94
N ASP A 89 1.80 14.01 -22.77
CA ASP A 89 1.54 13.23 -21.56
C ASP A 89 0.25 12.40 -21.70
N LEU A 90 0.31 11.11 -21.32
CA LEU A 90 -0.84 10.20 -21.37
C LEU A 90 -2.02 10.76 -20.56
N PRO A 91 -3.29 10.50 -20.94
CA PRO A 91 -4.44 11.02 -20.21
C PRO A 91 -4.65 10.39 -18.83
N TYR A 92 -3.94 9.31 -18.52
CA TYR A 92 -3.99 8.57 -17.26
C TYR A 92 -2.58 8.21 -16.76
N ASP A 93 -2.50 7.89 -15.48
CA ASP A 93 -1.32 7.23 -14.89
C ASP A 93 -1.77 6.18 -13.86
N PHE A 94 -0.83 5.38 -13.37
CA PHE A 94 -1.05 4.38 -12.36
C PHE A 94 -0.41 4.82 -11.04
N TYR A 95 -1.24 4.96 -10.03
CA TYR A 95 -0.84 5.48 -8.72
C TYR A 95 -0.97 4.41 -7.65
N ARG A 96 -0.02 4.36 -6.73
CA ARG A 96 -0.14 3.51 -5.54
C ARG A 96 -1.09 4.18 -4.56
N LEU A 97 -2.12 3.46 -4.10
CA LEU A 97 -2.97 3.94 -3.01
C LEU A 97 -2.27 3.75 -1.66
N ILE A 98 -1.98 4.84 -0.96
CA ILE A 98 -1.33 4.87 0.35
C ILE A 98 -2.37 4.78 1.46
N THR A 99 -3.39 5.65 1.40
CA THR A 99 -4.46 5.74 2.40
C THR A 99 -5.82 5.79 1.70
N ASP A 100 -6.81 5.09 2.26
CA ASP A 100 -8.21 5.13 1.81
C ASP A 100 -9.09 5.70 2.94
N GLY A 101 -10.21 6.34 2.58
CA GLY A 101 -11.05 7.11 3.50
C GLY A 101 -11.84 8.20 2.77
N GLU A 102 -12.27 9.20 3.53
CA GLU A 102 -12.88 10.43 2.99
C GLU A 102 -11.91 11.14 2.04
N ILE A 103 -10.62 11.14 2.41
CA ILE A 103 -9.50 11.58 1.58
C ILE A 103 -8.68 10.35 1.17
N LYS A 104 -8.59 10.09 -0.13
CA LYS A 104 -7.69 9.05 -0.67
C LYS A 104 -6.35 9.65 -0.98
N VAL A 105 -5.26 9.00 -0.59
CA VAL A 105 -3.90 9.46 -0.90
C VAL A 105 -3.21 8.50 -1.85
N PHE A 106 -2.66 9.07 -2.92
CA PHE A 106 -2.00 8.39 -4.01
C PHE A 106 -0.53 8.80 -4.07
N GLU A 107 0.35 7.82 -4.22
CA GLU A 107 1.79 8.00 -4.42
C GLU A 107 2.13 7.78 -5.90
N HIS A 108 2.99 8.65 -6.43
CA HIS A 108 3.53 8.57 -7.78
C HIS A 108 5.03 8.85 -7.80
N GLU A 109 5.78 8.02 -8.51
CA GLU A 109 7.21 8.16 -8.69
C GLU A 109 7.55 8.83 -10.02
N GLU A 110 8.27 9.95 -9.97
CA GLU A 110 8.82 10.64 -11.13
C GLU A 110 10.33 10.37 -11.20
N TYR A 111 10.79 9.72 -12.28
CA TYR A 111 12.19 9.47 -12.53
C TYR A 111 12.79 10.61 -13.35
N ILE A 112 13.72 11.37 -12.75
CA ILE A 112 14.43 12.46 -13.41
C ILE A 112 15.86 12.02 -13.68
N SER A 113 16.22 11.94 -14.96
CA SER A 113 17.61 11.78 -15.39
C SER A 113 18.19 13.14 -15.73
N THR A 114 19.25 13.55 -15.02
CA THR A 114 20.02 14.75 -15.36
C THR A 114 21.38 14.36 -15.91
N TYR A 115 21.73 14.91 -17.07
CA TYR A 115 23.06 14.75 -17.66
C TYR A 115 24.03 15.70 -16.96
N SER A 116 25.06 15.16 -16.32
CA SER A 116 26.18 15.97 -15.81
C SER A 116 27.11 16.34 -16.97
N PRO A 117 27.71 17.54 -16.99
CA PRO A 117 28.74 17.92 -17.97
C PRO A 117 29.91 16.91 -18.05
N ASN A 118 30.15 16.16 -16.98
CA ASN A 118 31.21 15.15 -16.90
C ASN A 118 30.80 13.76 -17.45
N GLY A 119 29.65 13.66 -18.13
CA GLY A 119 29.17 12.42 -18.75
C GLY A 119 28.52 11.41 -17.80
N THR A 120 28.44 11.72 -16.50
CA THR A 120 27.73 10.86 -15.53
C THR A 120 26.23 11.16 -15.55
N ASN A 121 25.43 10.15 -15.86
CA ASN A 121 23.97 10.23 -15.70
C ASN A 121 23.62 10.04 -14.23
N VAL A 122 23.01 11.07 -13.62
CA VAL A 122 22.42 10.96 -12.29
C VAL A 122 20.92 10.80 -12.45
N THR A 123 20.40 9.63 -12.05
CA THR A 123 18.97 9.38 -11.97
C THR A 123 18.51 9.67 -10.54
N ARG A 124 17.49 10.52 -10.39
CA ARG A 124 16.84 10.80 -9.10
C ARG A 124 15.38 10.41 -9.19
N THR A 125 14.89 9.72 -8.16
CA THR A 125 13.47 9.44 -8.00
C THR A 125 12.84 10.52 -7.11
N LEU A 126 11.78 11.15 -7.61
CA LEU A 126 10.95 12.08 -6.86
C LEU A 126 9.62 11.41 -6.54
N ILE A 127 9.20 11.50 -5.29
CA ILE A 127 7.93 10.90 -4.84
C ILE A 127 6.93 12.04 -4.66
N HIS A 128 5.79 11.90 -5.30
CA HIS A 128 4.66 12.83 -5.24
C HIS A 128 3.51 12.18 -4.48
N TYR A 129 2.87 12.97 -3.62
CA TYR A 129 1.66 12.58 -2.92
C TYR A 129 0.51 13.45 -3.37
N TYR A 130 -0.52 12.81 -3.91
CA TYR A 130 -1.76 13.44 -4.34
C TYR A 130 -2.91 13.00 -3.45
N ALA A 131 -3.72 13.93 -2.99
CA ALA A 131 -4.90 13.66 -2.19
C ALA A 131 -6.17 13.94 -2.99
N LYS A 132 -7.11 13.00 -2.94
CA LYS A 132 -8.42 13.07 -3.59
C LYS A 132 -9.51 13.16 -2.54
N LYS A 133 -10.32 14.22 -2.59
CA LYS A 133 -11.54 14.39 -1.79
C LYS A 133 -12.62 14.91 -2.72
N ASN A 134 -13.75 14.22 -2.83
CA ASN A 134 -14.77 14.53 -3.84
C ASN A 134 -14.17 14.57 -5.27
N ASN A 135 -14.33 15.70 -5.96
CA ASN A 135 -13.78 15.96 -7.29
C ASN A 135 -12.40 16.63 -7.26
N ASP A 136 -11.93 17.04 -6.08
CA ASP A 136 -10.62 17.67 -5.93
C ASP A 136 -9.54 16.60 -5.88
N PHE A 137 -8.49 16.81 -6.67
CA PHE A 137 -7.31 15.95 -6.72
C PHE A 137 -6.06 16.84 -6.71
N LEU A 138 -5.45 16.99 -5.53
CA LEU A 138 -4.44 18.02 -5.27
C LEU A 138 -3.11 17.40 -4.84
N GLU A 139 -1.99 17.94 -5.29
CA GLU A 139 -0.67 17.57 -4.77
C GLU A 139 -0.51 18.16 -3.36
N VAL A 140 -0.30 17.29 -2.37
CA VAL A 140 -0.17 17.67 -0.95
C VAL A 140 1.25 17.52 -0.42
N SER A 141 2.10 16.76 -1.09
CA SER A 141 3.53 16.73 -0.75
C SER A 141 4.41 16.19 -1.88
N LYS A 142 5.72 16.46 -1.78
CA LYS A 142 6.76 15.97 -2.68
C LYS A 142 8.05 15.73 -1.90
N SER A 143 8.76 14.62 -2.15
CA SER A 143 9.98 14.22 -1.43
C SER A 143 11.10 15.28 -1.43
N ILE A 144 11.18 16.10 -2.49
CA ILE A 144 12.07 17.26 -2.55
C ILE A 144 11.20 18.50 -2.80
N ASN A 145 10.82 19.16 -1.70
CA ASN A 145 9.94 20.32 -1.74
C ASN A 145 10.76 21.62 -1.78
N LYS A 146 10.74 22.34 -2.91
CA LYS A 146 11.19 23.73 -2.95
C LYS A 146 10.23 24.58 -2.13
N GLN A 147 10.72 25.63 -1.45
CA GLN A 147 9.91 26.48 -0.56
C GLN A 147 8.62 27.01 -1.22
N LYS A 148 8.67 27.40 -2.50
CA LYS A 148 7.49 27.85 -3.27
C LYS A 148 6.41 26.76 -3.40
N ASN A 149 6.81 25.51 -3.62
CA ASN A 149 5.87 24.39 -3.71
C ASN A 149 5.30 24.03 -2.34
N ARG A 150 6.11 24.17 -1.28
CA ARG A 150 5.67 23.94 0.10
C ARG A 150 4.47 24.81 0.47
N THR A 151 4.45 26.10 0.11
CA THR A 151 3.30 26.98 0.39
C THR A 151 2.04 26.52 -0.35
N LEU A 152 2.15 26.09 -1.61
CA LEU A 152 1.01 25.57 -2.37
C LEU A 152 0.49 24.26 -1.76
N HIS A 153 1.39 23.32 -1.48
CA HIS A 153 1.06 22.05 -0.85
C HIS A 153 0.38 22.24 0.51
N TYR A 154 0.89 23.16 1.33
CA TYR A 154 0.26 23.55 2.59
C TYR A 154 -1.18 24.02 2.40
N LYS A 155 -1.41 24.94 1.44
CA LYS A 155 -2.76 25.42 1.14
C LYS A 155 -3.68 24.29 0.68
N ASN A 156 -3.18 23.40 -0.18
CA ASN A 156 -3.92 22.24 -0.66
C ASN A 156 -4.32 21.32 0.49
N LEU A 157 -3.39 21.01 1.40
CA LEU A 157 -3.68 20.20 2.59
C LEU A 157 -4.78 20.85 3.43
N ILE A 158 -4.61 22.13 3.80
CA ILE A 158 -5.60 22.88 4.59
C ILE A 158 -6.98 22.90 3.91
N SER A 159 -7.04 23.11 2.59
CA SER A 159 -8.33 23.11 1.87
C SER A 159 -9.07 21.77 1.95
N LEU A 160 -8.34 20.65 2.07
CA LEU A 160 -8.95 19.32 2.14
C LEU A 160 -9.51 19.00 3.53
N ILE A 161 -8.99 19.62 4.59
CA ILE A 161 -9.32 19.32 6.00
C ILE A 161 -9.93 20.52 6.74
N ASN A 162 -10.31 21.58 6.02
CA ASN A 162 -10.77 22.84 6.61
C ASN A 162 -12.00 22.71 7.52
N ASP A 163 -12.74 21.60 7.39
CA ASP A 163 -13.89 21.24 8.21
C ASP A 163 -13.51 20.47 9.49
N ASN A 164 -12.22 20.35 9.81
CA ASN A 164 -11.69 19.85 11.07
C ASN A 164 -10.76 20.90 11.71
N SER A 165 -11.30 21.71 12.62
CA SER A 165 -10.59 22.83 13.25
C SER A 165 -9.34 22.40 13.99
N ASP A 166 -9.38 21.26 14.67
CA ASP A 166 -8.30 20.81 15.55
C ASP A 166 -7.06 20.43 14.73
N LEU A 167 -7.25 19.78 13.59
CA LEU A 167 -6.17 19.45 12.65
C LEU A 167 -5.61 20.70 11.96
N VAL A 168 -6.47 21.66 11.61
CA VAL A 168 -6.04 22.95 11.06
C VAL A 168 -5.16 23.70 12.06
N LEU A 169 -5.54 23.71 13.34
CA LEU A 169 -4.73 24.30 14.41
C LEU A 169 -3.41 23.55 14.60
N LYS A 170 -3.43 22.21 14.60
CA LYS A 170 -2.23 21.37 14.70
C LYS A 170 -1.21 21.65 13.60
N ILE A 171 -1.66 21.87 12.36
CA ILE A 171 -0.78 22.22 11.24
C ILE A 171 -0.26 23.66 11.32
N SER A 172 -1.06 24.55 11.91
CA SER A 172 -0.70 25.97 12.06
C SER A 172 0.27 26.22 13.22
N ASP A 173 0.49 25.22 14.09
CA ASP A 173 1.46 25.27 15.17
C ASP A 173 2.90 25.42 14.64
N LEU A 174 3.70 26.26 15.30
CA LEU A 174 5.10 26.51 14.93
C LEU A 174 5.99 25.27 15.00
N SER A 175 5.60 24.28 15.81
CA SER A 175 6.29 23.00 15.96
C SER A 175 5.98 22.02 14.82
N PHE A 176 4.95 22.26 14.01
CA PHE A 176 4.57 21.36 12.93
C PHE A 176 5.61 21.35 11.81
N LYS A 177 6.16 20.16 11.54
CA LYS A 177 7.10 19.95 10.44
C LYS A 177 6.34 19.49 9.21
N TYR A 178 6.33 20.34 8.19
CA TYR A 178 5.72 19.98 6.90
C TYR A 178 6.67 19.09 6.09
N ASP A 179 6.58 17.79 6.33
CA ASP A 179 7.24 16.72 5.58
C ASP A 179 6.22 15.62 5.22
N ASN A 180 6.63 14.65 4.40
CA ASN A 180 5.71 13.63 3.88
C ASN A 180 5.04 12.82 4.99
N GLU A 181 5.78 12.46 6.03
CA GLU A 181 5.29 11.63 7.13
C GLU A 181 4.20 12.37 7.89
N ASN A 182 4.48 13.60 8.34
CA ASN A 182 3.50 14.42 9.06
C ASN A 182 2.28 14.78 8.19
N VAL A 183 2.44 14.98 6.88
CA VAL A 183 1.30 15.23 5.98
C VAL A 183 0.40 13.99 5.88
N LEU A 184 0.98 12.80 5.74
CA LEU A 184 0.22 11.55 5.69
C LEU A 184 -0.48 11.26 7.02
N ASP A 185 0.19 11.52 8.15
CA ASP A 185 -0.38 11.34 9.48
C ASP A 185 -1.60 12.24 9.70
N ILE A 186 -1.55 13.51 9.29
CA ILE A 186 -2.71 14.40 9.38
C ILE A 186 -3.89 13.89 8.55
N ILE A 187 -3.63 13.42 7.32
CA ILE A 187 -4.71 12.89 6.46
C ILE A 187 -5.29 11.60 7.04
N GLU A 188 -4.45 10.73 7.61
CA GLU A 188 -4.89 9.50 8.27
C GLU A 188 -5.74 9.82 9.51
N GLU A 189 -5.31 10.77 10.35
CA GLU A 189 -6.07 11.25 11.51
C GLU A 189 -7.42 11.87 11.08
N TYR A 190 -7.43 12.69 10.03
CA TYR A 190 -8.66 13.24 9.46
C TYR A 190 -9.62 12.12 9.02
N ASN A 191 -9.11 11.14 8.28
CA ASN A 191 -9.91 10.03 7.79
C ASN A 191 -10.49 9.20 8.93
N VAL A 192 -9.70 8.90 9.96
CA VAL A 192 -10.18 8.19 11.15
C VAL A 192 -11.27 8.98 11.88
N ASN A 193 -11.13 10.31 11.98
CA ASN A 193 -12.11 11.19 12.63
C ASN A 193 -13.43 11.29 11.84
N LYS A 194 -13.37 11.18 10.51
CA LYS A 194 -14.54 11.21 9.62
C LYS A 194 -15.15 9.84 9.35
N TYR A 195 -14.46 8.77 9.75
CA TYR A 195 -14.90 7.41 9.50
C TYR A 195 -16.27 7.14 10.12
N LYS A 196 -17.13 6.51 9.33
CA LYS A 196 -18.41 5.96 9.78
C LYS A 196 -18.47 4.49 9.37
N PRO A 197 -18.78 3.58 10.32
CA PRO A 197 -18.91 2.17 10.00
C PRO A 197 -19.87 1.94 8.84
N SER A 198 -19.44 1.11 7.88
CA SER A 198 -20.32 0.64 6.82
C SER A 198 -21.20 -0.48 7.36
N THR A 199 -22.51 -0.39 7.12
CA THR A 199 -23.46 -1.47 7.42
C THR A 199 -23.48 -2.56 6.34
N LYS A 200 -22.73 -2.41 5.24
CA LYS A 200 -22.69 -3.39 4.17
C LYS A 200 -21.94 -4.64 4.63
N SER A 201 -22.69 -5.72 4.83
CA SER A 201 -22.15 -7.07 4.88
C SER A 201 -21.76 -7.46 3.46
N ASP A 202 -20.45 -7.46 3.18
CA ASP A 202 -19.93 -8.17 2.03
C ASP A 202 -19.68 -9.62 2.43
N SER A 203 -20.13 -10.59 1.63
CA SER A 203 -19.95 -12.02 1.93
C SER A 203 -18.50 -12.46 1.75
N ASP A 204 -17.79 -11.77 0.85
CA ASP A 204 -16.42 -12.11 0.55
C ASP A 204 -15.50 -11.42 1.55
N SER A 205 -14.49 -12.16 2.03
CA SER A 205 -13.50 -11.64 2.97
C SER A 205 -12.09 -11.97 2.51
N THR A 206 -11.16 -11.04 2.76
CA THR A 206 -9.73 -11.23 2.53
C THR A 206 -9.00 -11.29 3.85
N LYS A 207 -7.95 -12.11 3.88
CA LYS A 207 -7.04 -12.21 5.02
C LYS A 207 -6.12 -10.98 5.09
N ILE A 208 -6.11 -10.36 6.25
CA ILE A 208 -5.12 -9.36 6.65
C ILE A 208 -4.25 -9.96 7.74
N VAL A 209 -2.94 -9.81 7.60
CA VAL A 209 -1.97 -10.40 8.53
C VAL A 209 -1.31 -9.27 9.32
N PHE A 210 -1.40 -9.35 10.64
CA PHE A 210 -0.67 -8.51 11.57
C PHE A 210 0.46 -9.33 12.18
N TYR A 211 1.65 -8.76 12.32
CA TYR A 211 2.74 -9.45 12.99
C TYR A 211 3.64 -8.46 13.72
N ARG A 212 4.36 -9.00 14.69
CA ARG A 212 5.33 -8.28 15.50
C ARG A 212 6.61 -9.09 15.62
N ASP A 213 7.70 -8.55 15.09
CA ASP A 213 9.05 -9.15 15.08
C ASP A 213 10.02 -8.36 15.97
N SER A 214 9.62 -8.00 17.18
CA SER A 214 10.41 -7.06 17.99
C SER A 214 11.22 -7.70 19.11
N PHE A 215 12.51 -7.38 19.15
CA PHE A 215 13.40 -7.62 20.28
C PHE A 215 13.43 -6.44 21.28
N LYS A 216 12.71 -5.35 21.01
CA LYS A 216 12.98 -4.04 21.63
C LYS A 216 12.05 -3.67 22.77
N SER A 217 10.80 -4.11 22.74
CA SER A 217 9.83 -3.87 23.81
C SER A 217 9.08 -5.17 24.11
N LYS A 218 8.90 -5.46 25.41
CA LYS A 218 8.07 -6.56 25.92
C LYS A 218 6.62 -6.14 26.17
N ASP A 219 6.27 -4.89 25.88
CA ASP A 219 4.95 -4.35 26.19
C ASP A 219 3.89 -5.14 25.43
N GLU A 220 2.76 -5.42 26.09
CA GLU A 220 1.65 -6.09 25.45
C GLU A 220 0.99 -5.12 24.46
N LEU A 221 0.92 -5.52 23.18
CA LEU A 221 0.17 -4.79 22.17
C LEU A 221 -1.18 -5.45 22.00
N ARG A 222 -2.24 -4.65 21.87
CA ARG A 222 -3.59 -5.12 21.61
C ARG A 222 -4.11 -4.52 20.31
N ILE A 223 -4.88 -5.32 19.57
CA ILE A 223 -5.61 -4.90 18.39
C ILE A 223 -7.10 -4.91 18.75
N SER A 224 -7.73 -3.75 18.73
CA SER A 224 -9.16 -3.57 18.95
C SER A 224 -9.86 -3.35 17.62
N LEU A 225 -10.88 -4.17 17.38
CA LEU A 225 -11.76 -4.07 16.22
C LEU A 225 -13.06 -3.36 16.61
N GLU A 226 -13.71 -2.77 15.62
CA GLU A 226 -14.97 -2.04 15.81
C GLU A 226 -16.13 -2.92 16.30
N ASP A 227 -16.08 -4.22 16.02
CA ASP A 227 -17.04 -5.20 16.56
C ASP A 227 -16.79 -5.59 18.03
N GLY A 228 -15.86 -4.90 18.70
CA GLY A 228 -15.51 -5.10 20.11
C GLY A 228 -14.54 -6.25 20.36
N ARG A 229 -14.10 -6.99 19.32
CA ARG A 229 -13.07 -8.01 19.50
C ARG A 229 -11.73 -7.35 19.82
N ILE A 230 -11.04 -7.92 20.80
CA ILE A 230 -9.69 -7.52 21.21
C ILE A 230 -8.77 -8.71 21.01
N ILE A 231 -7.63 -8.48 20.37
CA ILE A 231 -6.65 -9.51 20.04
C ILE A 231 -5.30 -9.06 20.57
N ASN A 232 -4.71 -9.89 21.43
CA ASN A 232 -3.37 -9.61 21.93
C ASN A 232 -2.35 -9.97 20.85
N LEU A 233 -1.38 -9.09 20.64
CA LEU A 233 -0.26 -9.26 19.72
C LEU A 233 1.08 -9.22 20.49
N PRO A 234 1.42 -10.29 21.25
CA PRO A 234 2.70 -10.40 21.92
C PRO A 234 3.89 -10.32 20.95
N VAL A 235 5.08 -10.17 21.50
CA VAL A 235 6.32 -10.28 20.73
C VAL A 235 6.42 -11.64 20.02
N ASN A 236 6.91 -11.65 18.78
CA ASN A 236 7.06 -12.85 17.95
C ASN A 236 5.74 -13.58 17.73
N THR A 237 4.68 -12.82 17.43
CA THR A 237 3.37 -13.38 17.07
C THR A 237 2.92 -12.90 15.71
N ILE A 238 2.03 -13.71 15.13
CA ILE A 238 1.42 -13.47 13.83
C ILE A 238 -0.07 -13.72 14.01
N GLU A 239 -0.86 -12.68 13.83
CA GLU A 239 -2.31 -12.73 13.87
C GLU A 239 -2.89 -12.52 12.49
N SER A 240 -4.03 -13.16 12.22
CA SER A 240 -4.65 -13.14 10.90
C SER A 240 -6.14 -12.91 11.03
N LEU A 241 -6.62 -11.82 10.44
CA LEU A 241 -8.02 -11.43 10.46
C LEU A 241 -8.64 -11.61 9.09
N LYS A 242 -9.83 -12.20 9.03
CA LYS A 242 -10.67 -12.13 7.85
C LYS A 242 -11.52 -10.89 7.96
N MET A 243 -11.43 -10.02 6.96
CA MET A 243 -12.16 -8.76 6.91
C MET A 243 -12.96 -8.69 5.60
N PRO A 244 -14.19 -8.15 5.63
CA PRO A 244 -15.02 -8.04 4.42
C PRO A 244 -14.27 -7.28 3.32
N ASN A 245 -14.37 -7.79 2.10
CA ASN A 245 -13.75 -7.16 0.95
C ASN A 245 -14.35 -5.76 0.74
N GLU A 246 -13.50 -4.84 0.29
CA GLU A 246 -13.90 -3.48 -0.11
C GLU A 246 -14.52 -2.60 1.00
N SER A 247 -14.73 -3.13 2.21
CA SER A 247 -15.14 -2.39 3.39
C SER A 247 -13.94 -1.83 4.14
N LEU A 248 -13.93 -0.51 4.28
CA LEU A 248 -12.98 0.17 5.13
C LEU A 248 -13.33 -0.13 6.59
N THR A 249 -12.37 -0.61 7.37
CA THR A 249 -12.57 -0.95 8.79
C THR A 249 -11.60 -0.15 9.65
N LYS A 250 -12.10 0.43 10.75
CA LYS A 250 -11.26 1.06 11.76
C LYS A 250 -10.65 -0.01 12.66
N ILE A 251 -9.33 -0.01 12.77
CA ILE A 251 -8.56 -0.90 13.65
C ILE A 251 -7.69 -0.04 14.55
N CYS A 252 -7.79 -0.24 15.86
CA CYS A 252 -7.00 0.48 16.84
C CYS A 252 -5.95 -0.46 17.45
N PHE A 253 -4.73 0.06 17.59
CA PHE A 253 -3.59 -0.62 18.18
C PHE A 253 -3.27 0.11 19.48
N SER A 254 -3.09 -0.61 20.58
CA SER A 254 -2.85 0.02 21.88
C SER A 254 -1.84 -0.71 22.74
N THR A 255 -1.16 0.08 23.57
CA THR A 255 -0.47 -0.33 24.80
C THR A 255 -1.29 0.15 26.00
N ASP A 256 -0.76 0.02 27.22
CA ASP A 256 -1.44 0.52 28.43
C ASP A 256 -1.60 2.06 28.44
N ASP A 257 -0.73 2.80 27.75
CA ASP A 257 -0.64 4.27 27.78
C ASP A 257 -0.91 4.96 26.43
N ARG A 258 -1.02 4.21 25.33
CA ARG A 258 -1.09 4.76 23.97
C ARG A 258 -2.09 4.03 23.10
N GLU A 259 -2.68 4.75 22.16
CA GLU A 259 -3.55 4.20 21.13
C GLU A 259 -3.24 4.85 19.78
N LEU A 260 -3.26 4.05 18.71
CA LEU A 260 -3.18 4.47 17.32
C LEU A 260 -4.25 3.75 16.53
N CYS A 261 -5.17 4.48 15.90
CA CYS A 261 -6.17 3.90 15.02
C CYS A 261 -5.81 4.12 13.56
N LYS A 262 -6.05 3.11 12.72
CA LYS A 262 -5.88 3.16 11.26
C LYS A 262 -7.14 2.66 10.56
N LEU A 263 -7.37 3.18 9.35
CA LEU A 263 -8.39 2.64 8.46
C LEU A 263 -7.75 1.64 7.51
N ILE A 264 -8.18 0.39 7.62
CA ILE A 264 -7.65 -0.71 6.81
C ILE A 264 -8.74 -1.18 5.86
N LYS A 265 -8.44 -1.11 4.56
CA LYS A 265 -9.27 -1.69 3.51
C LYS A 265 -8.63 -2.95 2.95
N PRO A 266 -9.28 -4.12 3.08
CA PRO A 266 -8.83 -5.33 2.42
C PRO A 266 -8.85 -5.20 0.91
N ASN A 267 -7.96 -5.93 0.23
CA ASN A 267 -7.94 -6.00 -1.23
C ASN A 267 -8.35 -7.40 -1.67
N LYS A 268 -9.43 -7.54 -2.43
CA LYS A 268 -9.95 -8.84 -2.86
C LYS A 268 -8.97 -9.69 -3.67
N TYR A 269 -7.88 -9.10 -4.15
CA TYR A 269 -6.93 -9.78 -5.03
C TYR A 269 -5.67 -10.29 -4.32
N PHE A 270 -5.32 -9.77 -3.15
CA PHE A 270 -4.11 -10.17 -2.41
C PHE A 270 -4.20 -9.85 -0.91
N GLU A 271 -3.46 -10.63 -0.11
CA GLU A 271 -3.31 -10.42 1.33
C GLU A 271 -2.46 -9.16 1.62
N LYS A 272 -2.86 -8.39 2.63
CA LYS A 272 -2.02 -7.31 3.16
C LYS A 272 -1.33 -7.73 4.44
N TYR A 273 -0.13 -7.21 4.64
CA TYR A 273 0.73 -7.53 5.76
C TYR A 273 1.08 -6.24 6.50
N TYR A 274 0.79 -6.20 7.79
CA TYR A 274 1.04 -5.06 8.64
C TYR A 274 1.99 -5.46 9.76
N LYS A 275 3.16 -4.81 9.79
CA LYS A 275 4.06 -4.87 10.92
C LYS A 275 3.60 -3.88 11.98
N VAL A 276 3.38 -4.35 13.19
CA VAL A 276 2.95 -3.56 14.35
C VAL A 276 4.06 -3.62 15.40
N ASP A 277 4.65 -2.46 15.74
CA ASP A 277 5.77 -2.40 16.69
C ASP A 277 5.82 -1.04 17.40
N LEU A 278 6.71 -0.91 18.38
CA LEU A 278 7.07 0.37 19.00
C LEU A 278 8.38 0.89 18.41
N ASP A 279 8.42 2.19 18.09
CA ASP A 279 9.66 2.85 17.66
C ASP A 279 10.65 2.99 18.84
N LYS A 280 11.83 3.57 18.59
CA LYS A 280 12.86 3.78 19.64
C LYS A 280 12.42 4.74 20.76
N LYS A 281 11.36 5.51 20.55
CA LYS A 281 10.75 6.45 21.52
C LYS A 281 9.49 5.84 22.17
N GLY A 282 9.18 4.58 21.86
CA GLY A 282 7.99 3.87 22.35
C GLY A 282 6.71 4.21 21.61
N ASN A 283 6.74 4.96 20.49
CA ASN A 283 5.53 5.28 19.75
C ASN A 283 5.03 4.07 18.97
N LEU A 284 3.71 3.88 18.95
CA LEU A 284 3.07 2.85 18.13
C LEU A 284 3.33 3.10 16.64
N THR A 285 3.77 2.08 15.94
CA THR A 285 3.99 2.09 14.50
C THR A 285 3.24 0.94 13.85
N VAL A 286 2.58 1.22 12.74
CA VAL A 286 1.85 0.23 11.94
C VAL A 286 2.20 0.46 10.47
N ILE A 287 3.01 -0.45 9.93
CA ILE A 287 3.63 -0.31 8.61
C ILE A 287 3.05 -1.39 7.70
N ASN A 288 2.47 -0.98 6.57
CA ASN A 288 2.08 -1.91 5.50
C ASN A 288 3.33 -2.37 4.74
N GLU A 289 3.73 -3.63 4.92
CA GLU A 289 4.94 -4.19 4.31
C GLU A 289 4.65 -4.93 3.00
N SER A 290 5.67 -4.97 2.13
CA SER A 290 5.64 -5.85 0.96
C SER A 290 5.57 -7.31 1.42
N LYS A 291 4.95 -8.16 0.59
CA LYS A 291 4.86 -9.60 0.86
C LYS A 291 6.22 -10.26 1.05
N MET A 292 7.25 -9.79 0.33
CA MET A 292 8.59 -10.33 0.47
C MET A 292 9.20 -10.01 1.83
N SER A 293 9.11 -8.74 2.28
CA SER A 293 9.57 -8.32 3.60
C SER A 293 8.82 -9.08 4.71
N ALA A 294 7.48 -9.09 4.63
CA ALA A 294 6.65 -9.78 5.60
C ALA A 294 6.95 -11.28 5.67
N LYS A 295 7.18 -11.96 4.53
CA LYS A 295 7.54 -13.38 4.51
C LYS A 295 8.85 -13.67 5.26
N GLN A 296 9.85 -12.80 5.14
CA GLN A 296 11.12 -12.97 5.85
C GLN A 296 10.90 -12.87 7.37
N SER A 297 10.22 -11.81 7.85
CA SER A 297 9.89 -11.64 9.27
C SER A 297 9.01 -12.77 9.81
N ILE A 298 7.98 -13.17 9.07
CA ILE A 298 7.08 -14.27 9.46
C ILE A 298 7.83 -15.61 9.56
N THR A 299 8.75 -15.88 8.62
CA THR A 299 9.58 -17.09 8.65
C THR A 299 10.48 -17.08 9.88
N TYR A 300 11.08 -15.93 10.18
CA TYR A 300 11.89 -15.72 11.37
C TYR A 300 11.10 -15.99 12.67
N ILE A 301 9.93 -15.37 12.82
CA ILE A 301 9.03 -15.57 13.97
C ILE A 301 8.70 -17.06 14.16
N ARG A 302 8.33 -17.75 13.07
CA ARG A 302 8.01 -19.19 13.12
C ARG A 302 9.18 -20.05 13.57
N ASN A 303 10.41 -19.69 13.19
CA ASN A 303 11.60 -20.42 13.62
C ASN A 303 11.84 -20.25 15.13
N ILE A 304 11.66 -19.05 15.68
CA ILE A 304 11.72 -18.83 17.14
C ILE A 304 10.68 -19.70 17.86
N GLN A 305 9.42 -19.65 17.41
CA GLN A 305 8.33 -20.40 18.03
C GLN A 305 8.55 -21.92 18.00
N ARG A 306 9.30 -22.44 17.01
CA ARG A 306 9.67 -23.86 16.91
C ARG A 306 10.83 -24.24 17.83
N GLY A 307 11.80 -23.35 18.02
CA GLY A 307 12.97 -23.59 18.88
C GLY A 307 12.66 -23.53 20.39
N SER A 308 11.51 -22.97 20.77
CA SER A 308 11.05 -22.88 22.15
C SER A 308 10.15 -24.04 22.60
N LYS A 309 9.92 -25.04 21.75
CA LYS A 309 9.18 -26.27 22.06
C LYS A 309 10.12 -27.43 22.31
#